data_AF-A0A6B1DRP9-F1
#
_entry.id   AF-A0A6B1DRP9-F1
#
_cell.length_a   1.000
_cell.length_b   1.000
_cell.length_c   1.000
_cell.angle_alpha   90.00
_cell.angle_beta   90.00
_cell.angle_gamma   90.00
#
_symmetry.space_group_name_H-M   'P 1'
#
loop_
_entity.id
_entity.type
_entity.pdbx_description
1 polymer ?
#
loop_
_entity_poly.entity_id
_entity_poly.type
_entity_poly.pdbx_seq_one_letter_code
_entity_poly.pdbx_strand_id
1 'polypeptide(L)'
;MQPADITDGQKTDDLRQLANDMIDVQLSMIADCTDADVFFTPIDEAADDPHAVSKEEVGMAWTLGHVIVHCCASSEESTFLAAELARGVENHGRSRYEPHWSTIKTIRQCREALEDSRRMRLATLEVWPRQPDLDKRYEVWSGGPVANAMELYVVGHMHEYSHFDQIREIVRQAKAART
;
A
#
# COMPACT_ATOMS: atom_id res chain seq x y z
N MET A 1 14.45 8.17 -3.30
CA MET A 1 13.64 9.30 -3.80
C MET A 1 12.88 9.85 -2.61
N GLN A 2 12.88 11.17 -2.39
CA GLN A 2 12.11 11.77 -1.29
C GLN A 2 10.67 12.04 -1.75
N PRO A 3 9.66 12.01 -0.86
CA PRO A 3 8.28 12.33 -1.23
C PRO A 3 8.14 13.73 -1.88
N ALA A 4 8.92 14.70 -1.41
CA ALA A 4 8.94 16.06 -1.95
C ALA A 4 9.40 16.12 -3.42
N ASP A 5 10.30 15.22 -3.85
CA ASP A 5 10.75 15.15 -5.24
C ASP A 5 9.63 14.69 -6.18
N ILE A 6 8.66 13.92 -5.65
CA ILE A 6 7.52 13.39 -6.41
C ILE A 6 6.40 14.42 -6.48
N THR A 7 6.19 15.19 -5.40
CA THR A 7 5.04 16.10 -5.26
C THR A 7 5.30 17.53 -5.74
N ASP A 8 6.54 17.87 -6.10
CA ASP A 8 6.85 19.21 -6.61
C ASP A 8 6.03 19.54 -7.87
N GLY A 9 5.30 20.66 -7.82
CA GLY A 9 4.40 21.11 -8.88
C GLY A 9 3.13 20.26 -9.10
N GLN A 10 2.92 19.18 -8.34
CA GLN A 10 1.77 18.29 -8.49
C GLN A 10 0.48 18.89 -7.92
N LYS A 11 -0.65 18.44 -8.45
CA LYS A 11 -2.00 18.75 -7.98
C LYS A 11 -2.69 17.47 -7.52
N THR A 12 -3.86 17.64 -6.89
CA THR A 12 -4.69 16.50 -6.44
C THR A 12 -5.10 15.58 -7.60
N ASP A 13 -5.24 16.11 -8.82
CA ASP A 13 -5.53 15.30 -10.00
C ASP A 13 -4.38 14.35 -10.35
N ASP A 14 -3.13 14.75 -10.12
CA ASP A 14 -1.97 13.88 -10.33
C ASP A 14 -1.90 12.78 -9.27
N LEU A 15 -2.28 13.08 -8.01
CA LEU A 15 -2.44 12.07 -6.96
C LEU A 15 -3.53 11.05 -7.29
N ARG A 16 -4.59 11.50 -7.96
CA ARG A 16 -5.67 10.64 -8.45
C ARG A 16 -5.15 9.69 -9.53
N GLN A 17 -4.35 10.20 -10.47
CA GLN A 17 -3.73 9.37 -11.50
C GLN A 17 -2.78 8.34 -10.87
N LEU A 18 -1.92 8.77 -9.94
CA LEU A 18 -1.03 7.88 -9.20
C LEU A 18 -1.78 6.72 -8.53
N ALA A 19 -2.88 7.01 -7.82
CA ALA A 19 -3.66 5.97 -7.14
C ALA A 19 -4.27 4.97 -8.14
N ASN A 20 -4.71 5.43 -9.31
CA ASN A 20 -5.20 4.53 -10.36
C ASN A 20 -4.08 3.67 -10.93
N ASP A 21 -2.96 4.28 -11.30
CA ASP A 21 -1.82 3.58 -11.92
C ASP A 21 -1.25 2.49 -10.99
N MET A 22 -1.12 2.79 -9.69
CA MET A 22 -0.62 1.84 -8.70
C MET A 22 -1.50 0.60 -8.57
N ILE A 23 -2.82 0.76 -8.64
CA ILE A 23 -3.76 -0.36 -8.59
C ILE A 23 -3.78 -1.11 -9.92
N ASP A 24 -3.79 -0.40 -11.06
CA ASP A 24 -3.77 -1.01 -12.39
C ASP A 24 -2.53 -1.88 -12.60
N VAL A 25 -1.38 -1.42 -12.12
CA VAL A 25 -0.14 -2.19 -12.16
C VAL A 25 -0.28 -3.49 -11.34
N GLN A 26 -0.78 -3.44 -10.11
CA GLN A 26 -0.96 -4.65 -9.30
C GLN A 26 -1.97 -5.62 -9.90
N LEU A 27 -3.11 -5.12 -10.40
CA LEU A 27 -4.11 -5.93 -11.11
C LEU A 27 -3.49 -6.63 -12.32
N SER A 28 -2.61 -5.95 -13.07
CA SER A 28 -1.90 -6.53 -14.20
C SER A 28 -0.92 -7.64 -13.77
N MET A 29 -0.22 -7.47 -12.65
CA MET A 29 0.71 -8.48 -12.11
C MET A 29 0.00 -9.78 -11.75
N ILE A 30 -1.25 -9.70 -11.28
CA ILE A 30 -2.04 -10.84 -10.81
C ILE A 30 -3.09 -11.32 -11.83
N ALA A 31 -3.01 -10.87 -13.08
CA ALA A 31 -4.03 -11.11 -14.10
C ALA A 31 -4.27 -12.61 -14.34
N ASP A 32 -3.21 -13.40 -14.47
CA ASP A 32 -3.29 -14.85 -14.73
C ASP A 32 -3.17 -15.71 -13.46
N CYS A 33 -3.28 -15.10 -12.28
CA CYS A 33 -3.26 -15.84 -11.03
C CYS A 33 -4.59 -16.58 -10.80
N THR A 34 -4.47 -17.68 -10.06
CA THR A 34 -5.54 -18.56 -9.61
C THR A 34 -5.56 -18.59 -8.09
N ASP A 35 -6.60 -19.17 -7.49
CA ASP A 35 -6.70 -19.28 -6.03
C ASP A 35 -5.48 -19.98 -5.41
N ALA A 36 -4.91 -20.99 -6.09
CA ALA A 36 -3.71 -21.68 -5.63
C ALA A 36 -2.47 -20.77 -5.50
N ASP A 37 -2.37 -19.73 -6.34
CA ASP A 37 -1.25 -18.79 -6.27
C ASP A 37 -1.37 -17.84 -5.06
N VAL A 38 -2.59 -17.64 -4.53
CA VAL A 38 -2.84 -16.67 -3.46
C VAL A 38 -2.23 -17.10 -2.14
N PHE A 39 -2.30 -18.39 -1.83
CA PHE A 39 -1.81 -18.97 -0.59
C PHE A 39 -0.53 -19.80 -0.80
N PHE A 40 0.06 -19.77 -2.00
CA PHE A 40 1.38 -20.34 -2.24
C PHE A 40 2.41 -19.65 -1.33
N THR A 41 3.19 -20.45 -0.60
CA THR A 41 4.31 -19.96 0.21
C THR A 41 5.56 -19.89 -0.68
N PRO A 42 6.04 -18.68 -1.02
CA PRO A 42 7.27 -18.55 -1.81
C PRO A 42 8.50 -18.92 -0.96
N ILE A 43 9.60 -19.19 -1.65
CA ILE A 43 10.93 -19.23 -1.04
C ILE A 43 11.44 -17.79 -0.99
N ASP A 44 11.65 -17.27 0.22
CA ASP A 44 12.24 -15.97 0.49
C ASP A 44 13.23 -16.12 1.66
N GLU A 45 14.52 -16.25 1.34
CA GLU A 45 15.59 -16.39 2.34
C GLU A 45 15.82 -15.10 3.14
N ALA A 46 15.32 -13.97 2.64
CA ALA A 46 15.43 -12.66 3.27
C ALA A 46 14.17 -12.27 4.05
N ALA A 47 13.21 -13.18 4.22
CA ALA A 47 11.99 -12.93 4.99
C ALA A 47 12.34 -12.53 6.43
N ASP A 48 12.04 -11.27 6.77
CA ASP A 48 12.22 -10.69 8.10
C ASP A 48 11.15 -9.61 8.31
N ASP A 49 10.06 -9.99 8.97
CA ASP A 49 8.99 -9.09 9.40
C ASP A 49 9.08 -8.81 10.91
N PRO A 50 9.77 -7.73 11.32
CA PRO A 50 9.91 -7.38 12.74
C PRO A 50 8.59 -6.94 13.38
N HIS A 51 7.53 -6.76 12.59
CA HIS A 51 6.20 -6.35 13.03
C HIS A 51 5.17 -7.49 13.01
N ALA A 52 5.61 -8.72 12.74
CA ALA A 52 4.76 -9.90 12.76
C ALA A 52 4.05 -10.09 14.11
N VAL A 53 2.83 -10.63 14.07
CA VAL A 53 1.99 -10.84 15.27
C VAL A 53 2.60 -11.89 16.20
N SER A 54 3.33 -12.84 15.64
CA SER A 54 3.99 -13.93 16.35
C SER A 54 5.46 -14.06 15.96
N LYS A 55 6.27 -14.68 16.84
CA LYS A 55 7.70 -14.89 16.57
C LYS A 55 7.93 -15.87 15.42
N GLU A 56 7.01 -16.80 15.25
CA GLU A 56 7.02 -17.81 14.22
C GLU A 56 6.77 -17.22 12.82
N GLU A 57 6.09 -16.08 12.75
CA GLU A 57 5.79 -15.37 11.50
C GLU A 57 6.91 -14.42 11.04
N VAL A 58 7.83 -14.02 11.92
CA VAL A 58 8.92 -13.07 11.60
C VAL A 58 9.73 -13.54 10.40
N GLY A 59 10.11 -14.82 10.36
CA GLY A 59 10.87 -15.41 9.25
C GLY A 59 10.00 -16.03 8.15
N MET A 60 8.69 -15.79 8.17
CA MET A 60 7.77 -16.42 7.23
C MET A 60 7.68 -15.61 5.94
N ALA A 61 7.93 -16.26 4.82
CA ALA A 61 7.75 -15.66 3.51
C ALA A 61 6.27 -15.25 3.29
N TRP A 62 6.06 -14.04 2.80
CA TRP A 62 4.72 -13.50 2.59
C TRP A 62 4.06 -14.14 1.36
N THR A 63 2.83 -14.62 1.52
CA THR A 63 2.01 -15.10 0.40
C THR A 63 1.49 -13.93 -0.44
N LEU A 64 1.01 -14.19 -1.66
CA LEU A 64 0.39 -13.14 -2.48
C LEU A 64 -0.77 -12.46 -1.75
N GLY A 65 -1.61 -13.24 -1.06
CA GLY A 65 -2.70 -12.68 -0.25
C GLY A 65 -2.22 -11.73 0.84
N HIS A 66 -1.07 -12.03 1.46
CA HIS A 66 -0.46 -11.19 2.48
C HIS A 66 0.04 -9.86 1.89
N VAL A 67 0.87 -9.92 0.85
CA VAL A 67 1.45 -8.70 0.26
C VAL A 67 0.36 -7.74 -0.24
N ILE A 68 -0.72 -8.27 -0.84
CA ILE A 68 -1.83 -7.44 -1.33
C ILE A 68 -2.53 -6.68 -0.20
N VAL A 69 -2.97 -7.37 0.87
CA VAL A 69 -3.67 -6.67 1.96
C VAL A 69 -2.75 -5.70 2.70
N HIS A 70 -1.47 -6.00 2.77
CA HIS A 70 -0.47 -5.13 3.36
C HIS A 70 -0.25 -3.83 2.56
N CYS A 71 -0.13 -3.96 1.24
CA CYS A 71 0.00 -2.83 0.31
C CYS A 71 -1.23 -1.92 0.37
N CYS A 72 -2.44 -2.52 0.36
CA CYS A 72 -3.69 -1.81 0.51
C CYS A 72 -3.74 -1.04 1.84
N ALA A 73 -3.52 -1.71 2.97
CA ALA A 73 -3.63 -1.11 4.29
C ALA A 73 -2.61 0.02 4.52
N SER A 74 -1.38 -0.14 4.01
CA SER A 74 -0.33 0.88 4.11
C SER A 74 -0.67 2.14 3.32
N SER A 75 -1.16 1.98 2.10
CA SER A 75 -1.54 3.10 1.24
C SER A 75 -2.80 3.78 1.75
N GLU A 76 -3.81 3.02 2.15
CA GLU A 76 -5.05 3.54 2.71
C GLU A 76 -4.78 4.41 3.94
N GLU A 77 -4.02 3.89 4.92
CA GLU A 77 -3.62 4.64 6.13
C GLU A 77 -2.99 5.99 5.76
N SER A 78 -2.02 5.97 4.85
CA SER A 78 -1.33 7.16 4.37
C SER A 78 -2.28 8.16 3.69
N THR A 79 -3.20 7.71 2.83
CA THR A 79 -4.17 8.61 2.18
C THR A 79 -5.20 9.20 3.14
N PHE A 80 -5.61 8.45 4.16
CA PHE A 80 -6.51 8.95 5.20
C PHE A 80 -5.84 10.00 6.07
N LEU A 81 -4.62 9.73 6.56
CA LEU A 81 -3.86 10.70 7.35
C LEU A 81 -3.51 11.95 6.54
N ALA A 82 -3.26 11.81 5.24
CA ALA A 82 -3.08 12.94 4.34
C ALA A 82 -4.33 13.81 4.23
N ALA A 83 -5.52 13.21 4.14
CA ALA A 83 -6.78 13.95 4.12
C ALA A 83 -7.06 14.70 5.43
N GLU A 84 -6.67 14.13 6.58
CA GLU A 84 -6.73 14.82 7.87
C GLU A 84 -5.77 16.02 7.91
N LEU A 85 -4.52 15.82 7.49
CA LEU A 85 -3.51 16.87 7.46
C LEU A 85 -3.89 18.01 6.50
N ALA A 86 -4.43 17.68 5.32
CA ALA A 86 -4.94 18.66 4.35
C ALA A 86 -6.04 19.57 4.92
N ARG A 87 -6.74 19.11 5.97
CA ARG A 87 -7.79 19.84 6.68
C ARG A 87 -7.29 20.55 7.94
N GLY A 88 -5.98 20.49 8.20
CA GLY A 88 -5.37 21.11 9.36
C GLY A 88 -5.47 20.28 10.65
N VAL A 89 -5.73 18.96 10.58
CA VAL A 89 -5.72 18.09 11.75
C VAL A 89 -4.28 17.74 12.13
N GLU A 90 -3.96 17.74 13.43
CA GLU A 90 -2.64 17.33 13.91
C GLU A 90 -2.47 15.80 13.82
N ASN A 91 -1.27 15.35 13.49
CA ASN A 91 -0.99 13.91 13.47
C ASN A 91 -1.16 13.31 14.86
N HIS A 92 -1.85 12.18 14.94
CA HIS A 92 -2.15 11.45 16.18
C HIS A 92 -1.66 9.99 16.15
N GLY A 93 -0.84 9.63 15.15
CA GLY A 93 -0.26 8.30 15.00
C GLY A 93 -0.97 7.41 13.97
N ARG A 94 -1.01 6.11 14.26
CA ARG A 94 -1.48 5.04 13.35
C ARG A 94 -3.00 5.04 13.21
N SER A 95 -3.48 4.82 11.98
CA SER A 95 -4.91 4.65 11.66
C SER A 95 -5.18 3.41 10.79
N ARG A 96 -4.22 2.49 10.71
CA ARG A 96 -4.31 1.26 9.91
C ARG A 96 -5.41 0.30 10.35
N TYR A 97 -6.17 -0.16 9.37
CA TYR A 97 -6.91 -1.41 9.42
C TYR A 97 -6.37 -2.35 8.34
N GLU A 98 -5.87 -3.52 8.76
CA GLU A 98 -5.29 -4.52 7.85
C GLU A 98 -5.98 -5.86 8.11
N PRO A 99 -6.76 -6.40 7.15
CA PRO A 99 -7.33 -7.72 7.28
C PRO A 99 -6.24 -8.78 7.45
N HIS A 100 -6.45 -9.73 8.36
CA HIS A 100 -5.45 -10.79 8.58
C HIS A 100 -5.26 -11.61 7.30
N TRP A 101 -4.02 -11.71 6.80
CA TRP A 101 -3.68 -12.32 5.51
C TRP A 101 -4.21 -13.75 5.36
N SER A 102 -4.28 -14.52 6.46
CA SER A 102 -4.76 -15.91 6.43
C SER A 102 -6.23 -16.03 6.02
N THR A 103 -7.00 -14.94 6.01
CA THR A 103 -8.40 -14.88 5.55
C THR A 103 -8.52 -14.74 4.02
N ILE A 104 -7.43 -14.42 3.33
CA ILE A 104 -7.38 -14.22 1.87
C ILE A 104 -7.03 -15.55 1.22
N LYS A 105 -8.01 -16.16 0.54
CA LYS A 105 -7.92 -17.52 -0.02
C LYS A 105 -8.14 -17.59 -1.53
N THR A 106 -8.65 -16.53 -2.14
CA THR A 106 -9.04 -16.53 -3.55
C THR A 106 -8.49 -15.33 -4.29
N ILE A 107 -8.21 -15.49 -5.59
CA ILE A 107 -7.73 -14.38 -6.41
C ILE A 107 -8.78 -13.28 -6.53
N ARG A 108 -10.06 -13.66 -6.44
CA ARG A 108 -11.18 -12.71 -6.37
C ARG A 108 -11.06 -11.79 -5.16
N GLN A 109 -10.74 -12.30 -3.97
CA GLN A 109 -10.54 -11.46 -2.79
C GLN A 109 -9.38 -10.48 -2.98
N CYS A 110 -8.27 -10.87 -3.61
CA CYS A 110 -7.17 -9.95 -3.89
C CYS A 110 -7.62 -8.81 -4.83
N ARG A 111 -8.36 -9.13 -5.90
CA ARG A 111 -8.89 -8.14 -6.84
C ARG A 111 -9.90 -7.20 -6.18
N GLU A 112 -10.80 -7.75 -5.36
CA GLU A 112 -11.77 -6.96 -4.59
C GLU A 112 -11.07 -6.03 -3.58
N ALA A 113 -10.01 -6.49 -2.90
CA ALA A 113 -9.23 -5.67 -1.99
C ALA A 113 -8.52 -4.51 -2.72
N LEU A 114 -7.94 -4.77 -3.90
CA LEU A 114 -7.31 -3.74 -4.72
C LEU A 114 -8.31 -2.68 -5.21
N GLU A 115 -9.47 -3.10 -5.69
CA GLU A 115 -10.50 -2.16 -6.17
C GLU A 115 -11.18 -1.39 -5.03
N ASP A 116 -11.37 -2.01 -3.86
CA ASP A 116 -11.87 -1.27 -2.69
C ASP A 116 -10.83 -0.27 -2.17
N SER A 117 -9.55 -0.65 -2.18
CA SER A 117 -8.44 0.27 -1.89
C SER A 117 -8.44 1.45 -2.87
N ARG A 118 -8.58 1.19 -4.19
CA ARG A 118 -8.73 2.25 -5.20
C ARG A 118 -9.87 3.19 -4.85
N ARG A 119 -11.06 2.65 -4.59
CA ARG A 119 -12.25 3.44 -4.22
C ARG A 119 -11.97 4.31 -2.99
N MET A 120 -11.33 3.78 -1.96
CA MET A 120 -11.01 4.50 -0.73
C MET A 120 -10.01 5.64 -0.98
N ARG A 121 -8.90 5.37 -1.66
CA ARG A 121 -7.87 6.37 -1.99
C ARG A 121 -8.43 7.51 -2.85
N LEU A 122 -9.29 7.20 -3.81
CA LEU A 122 -9.95 8.22 -4.62
C LEU A 122 -10.94 9.04 -3.78
N ALA A 123 -11.74 8.38 -2.92
CA ALA A 123 -12.69 9.06 -2.06
C ALA A 123 -12.03 9.97 -1.01
N THR A 124 -10.84 9.62 -0.51
CA THR A 124 -10.11 10.47 0.44
C THR A 124 -9.65 11.77 -0.23
N LEU A 125 -9.31 11.78 -1.52
CA LEU A 125 -9.01 13.03 -2.25
C LEU A 125 -10.23 13.94 -2.39
N GLU A 126 -11.43 13.38 -2.53
CA GLU A 126 -12.67 14.17 -2.68
C GLU A 126 -13.07 14.94 -1.41
N VAL A 127 -12.54 14.58 -0.25
CA VAL A 127 -12.78 15.31 1.02
C VAL A 127 -11.74 16.40 1.29
N TRP A 128 -10.73 16.55 0.44
CA TRP A 128 -9.73 17.61 0.62
C TRP A 128 -10.35 18.99 0.37
N PRO A 129 -9.96 20.02 1.14
CA PRO A 129 -10.31 21.39 0.78
C PRO A 129 -9.76 21.74 -0.60
N ARG A 130 -10.46 22.61 -1.35
CA ARG A 130 -9.95 23.14 -2.64
C ARG A 130 -8.57 23.81 -2.49
N GLN A 131 -8.27 24.32 -1.31
CA GLN A 131 -6.97 24.83 -0.90
C GLN A 131 -6.55 24.06 0.37
N PRO A 132 -5.85 22.92 0.23
CA PRO A 132 -5.43 22.13 1.37
C PRO A 132 -4.36 22.87 2.19
N ASP A 133 -4.32 22.62 3.49
CA ASP A 133 -3.23 23.07 4.36
C ASP A 133 -1.97 22.24 4.06
N LEU A 134 -0.96 22.90 3.49
CA LEU A 134 0.34 22.31 3.15
C LEU A 134 1.47 22.82 4.04
N ASP A 135 1.18 23.75 4.95
CA ASP A 135 2.12 24.30 5.91
C ASP A 135 2.31 23.34 7.09
N LYS A 136 1.24 22.60 7.44
CA LYS A 136 1.35 21.52 8.42
C LYS A 136 2.16 20.36 7.88
N ARG A 137 3.19 20.00 8.63
CA ARG A 137 4.11 18.91 8.32
C ARG A 137 4.39 18.12 9.58
N TYR A 138 4.61 16.81 9.45
CA TYR A 138 5.04 15.98 10.57
C TYR A 138 5.98 14.87 10.11
N GLU A 139 6.72 14.32 11.07
CA GLU A 139 7.61 13.19 10.86
C GLU A 139 6.81 11.89 10.74
N VAL A 140 6.82 11.25 9.56
CA VAL A 140 5.89 10.13 9.26
C VAL A 140 6.14 8.91 10.16
N TRP A 141 7.39 8.65 10.50
CA TRP A 141 7.83 7.69 11.51
C TRP A 141 9.13 8.21 12.12
N SER A 142 9.51 7.73 13.31
CA SER A 142 10.74 8.17 13.99
C SER A 142 11.98 8.04 13.09
N GLY A 143 12.67 9.14 12.82
CA GLY A 143 13.82 9.24 11.91
C GLY A 143 13.45 9.30 10.42
N GLY A 144 12.17 9.40 10.09
CA GLY A 144 11.63 9.39 8.73
C GLY A 144 11.51 10.78 8.09
N PRO A 145 10.92 10.88 6.88
CA PRO A 145 10.70 12.16 6.22
C PRO A 145 9.67 13.00 6.97
N VAL A 146 9.84 14.33 6.90
CA VAL A 146 8.87 15.31 7.39
C VAL A 146 7.96 15.71 6.22
N ALA A 147 6.70 15.27 6.28
CA ALA A 147 5.76 15.32 5.17
C ALA A 147 4.58 16.27 5.42
N ASN A 148 4.19 17.07 4.42
CA ASN A 148 2.86 17.70 4.33
C ASN A 148 1.81 16.71 3.77
N ALA A 149 0.57 17.16 3.57
CA ALA A 149 -0.52 16.30 3.10
C ALA A 149 -0.22 15.62 1.75
N MET A 150 0.30 16.35 0.77
CA MET A 150 0.62 15.81 -0.56
C MET A 150 1.72 14.74 -0.46
N GLU A 151 2.80 15.06 0.24
CA GLU A 151 3.95 14.17 0.43
C GLU A 151 3.53 12.92 1.20
N LEU A 152 2.73 13.07 2.26
CA LEU A 152 2.22 11.97 3.05
C LEU A 152 1.33 11.04 2.22
N TYR A 153 0.49 11.58 1.33
CA TYR A 153 -0.32 10.76 0.43
C TYR A 153 0.56 9.86 -0.44
N VAL A 154 1.69 10.38 -0.92
CA VAL A 154 2.63 9.62 -1.77
C VAL A 154 3.45 8.60 -0.97
N VAL A 155 3.75 8.86 0.31
CA VAL A 155 4.55 7.94 1.15
C VAL A 155 3.96 6.51 1.19
N GLY A 156 2.64 6.37 1.34
CA GLY A 156 2.00 5.04 1.30
C GLY A 156 2.17 4.33 -0.04
N HIS A 157 2.05 5.08 -1.14
CA HIS A 157 2.25 4.55 -2.49
C HIS A 157 3.72 4.20 -2.75
N MET A 158 4.68 4.94 -2.19
CA MET A 158 6.10 4.57 -2.26
C MET A 158 6.38 3.26 -1.52
N HIS A 159 5.75 3.06 -0.36
CA HIS A 159 5.84 1.82 0.39
C HIS A 159 5.25 0.65 -0.39
N GLU A 160 4.05 0.81 -0.94
CA GLU A 160 3.42 -0.16 -1.84
C GLU A 160 4.29 -0.47 -3.07
N TYR A 161 4.87 0.54 -3.71
CA TYR A 161 5.79 0.36 -4.84
C TYR A 161 6.99 -0.52 -4.47
N SER A 162 7.51 -0.40 -3.25
CA SER A 162 8.64 -1.22 -2.79
C SER A 162 8.32 -2.72 -2.73
N HIS A 163 7.04 -3.10 -2.67
CA HIS A 163 6.58 -4.49 -2.71
C HIS A 163 6.31 -5.02 -4.12
N PHE A 164 6.40 -4.20 -5.17
CA PHE A 164 6.08 -4.66 -6.53
C PHE A 164 6.97 -5.79 -7.02
N ASP A 165 8.26 -5.77 -6.68
CA ASP A 165 9.17 -6.86 -7.03
C ASP A 165 8.86 -8.13 -6.23
N GLN A 166 8.43 -7.98 -4.98
CA GLN A 166 7.97 -9.11 -4.15
C GLN A 166 6.72 -9.76 -4.77
N ILE A 167 5.72 -8.97 -5.20
CA ILE A 167 4.53 -9.48 -5.89
C ILE A 167 4.94 -10.25 -7.15
N ARG A 168 5.79 -9.64 -8.00
CA ARG A 168 6.25 -10.28 -9.24
C ARG A 168 6.95 -11.61 -8.97
N GLU A 169 7.79 -11.68 -7.95
CA GLU A 169 8.55 -12.88 -7.61
C GLU A 169 7.65 -13.98 -7.06
N ILE A 170 6.69 -13.66 -6.18
CA ILE A 170 5.68 -14.61 -5.70
C ILE A 170 4.91 -15.19 -6.88
N VAL A 171 4.41 -14.34 -7.78
CA VAL A 171 3.66 -14.78 -8.96
C VAL A 171 4.51 -15.68 -9.86
N ARG A 172 5.79 -15.34 -10.07
CA ARG A 172 6.72 -16.16 -10.86
C ARG A 172 6.91 -17.55 -10.25
N GLN A 173 7.18 -17.64 -8.95
CA GLN A 173 7.38 -18.91 -8.26
C GLN A 173 6.10 -19.75 -8.23
N ALA A 174 4.95 -19.14 -7.94
CA ALA A 174 3.67 -19.84 -7.90
C ALA A 174 3.29 -20.41 -9.28
N LYS A 175 3.49 -19.65 -10.36
CA LYS A 175 3.30 -20.14 -11.74
C LYS A 175 4.23 -21.31 -12.07
N ALA A 176 5.50 -21.23 -11.67
CA ALA A 176 6.47 -22.31 -11.88
C ALA A 176 6.09 -23.60 -11.13
N ALA A 177 5.54 -23.49 -9.91
CA ALA A 177 5.12 -24.64 -9.12
C ALA A 177 3.87 -25.37 -9.66
N ARG A 178 3.11 -24.74 -10.56
CA ARG A 178 1.94 -25.34 -11.23
C ARG A 178 2.25 -25.97 -12.59
N THR A 179 3.48 -25.80 -13.09
CA THR A 179 3.93 -26.32 -14.39
C THR A 179 4.60 -27.68 -14.21
#